data_AF-A0A1H5UST1-F1
#
_entry.id   AF-A0A1H5UST1-F1
#
_cell.length_a   1.000
_cell.length_b   1.000
_cell.length_c   1.000
_cell.angle_alpha   90.00
_cell.angle_beta   90.00
_cell.angle_gamma   90.00
#
_symmetry.space_group_name_H-M   'P 1'
#
loop_
_entity.id
_entity.type
_entity.pdbx_description
1 polymer ?
#
loop_
_entity_poly.entity_id
_entity_poly.type
_entity_poly.pdbx_seq_one_letter_code
_entity_poly.pdbx_strand_id
1 'polypeptide(L)'
;MTFEPIEVSLDEGCIDAFIRRYHFNDNEKAEIIRIYRKIAPRVHAIFHHIIEEDEEGKKSALVVASLGRAIDEFQNNLLEKGNIQEAYIVDCLGLDLLSLAYEKIDEKLHESTGLYAGGYQFAGSDGFSLESIPEAMKKLGQKKIRYNDAFVLVPKKSVVFRTQLFENQQEKHSKCSSCSAEKCVYRTSEYAGATRVLKDNAAVKIDLSKEKRENMGNVDNEPKGLIHLYTGDGKGKTTASIGLAIRAAGAGKKVVFTQFMKGRKTSELNSFDKIPNIKVIRSEKNLGWFKKDSEESIAAFTNEHNRILTEIEKLISGGECDVLIMDESTYPYNYGIIDKARFEALITNKPVSMEIVLTGRNAPDFFVEHANYITEMKKIRHPYDGGIEARLGIEY
;
A
#
# COMPACT_ATOMS: atom_id res chain seq x y z
N MET A 1 15.65 38.71 -6.80
CA MET A 1 14.98 37.66 -6.01
C MET A 1 13.61 37.44 -6.60
N THR A 2 13.44 36.35 -7.33
CA THR A 2 12.20 36.03 -8.05
C THR A 2 11.66 34.73 -7.49
N PHE A 3 10.50 34.82 -6.86
CA PHE A 3 9.66 33.63 -6.69
C PHE A 3 9.13 33.28 -8.06
N GLU A 4 9.22 32.01 -8.40
CA GLU A 4 8.69 31.47 -9.64
C GLU A 4 7.29 30.91 -9.36
N PRO A 5 6.28 31.26 -10.18
CA PRO A 5 4.95 30.69 -10.06
C PRO A 5 4.95 29.22 -10.50
N ILE A 6 4.12 28.42 -9.82
CA ILE A 6 3.88 27.02 -10.13
C ILE A 6 2.39 26.84 -10.38
N GLU A 7 2.04 26.20 -11.49
CA GLU A 7 0.67 25.80 -11.76
C GLU A 7 0.39 24.43 -11.11
N VAL A 8 -0.55 24.40 -10.17
CA VAL A 8 -1.00 23.18 -9.50
C VAL A 8 -2.51 23.03 -9.65
N SER A 9 -2.94 21.87 -10.13
CA SER A 9 -4.36 21.55 -10.32
C SER A 9 -4.58 20.06 -10.12
N LEU A 10 -5.67 19.70 -9.45
CA LEU A 10 -6.11 18.32 -9.29
C LEU A 10 -7.07 18.01 -10.44
N ASP A 11 -6.87 16.87 -11.09
CA ASP A 11 -7.86 16.32 -12.00
C ASP A 11 -9.08 15.82 -11.20
N GLU A 12 -10.29 16.03 -11.71
CA GLU A 12 -11.51 15.49 -11.11
C GLU A 12 -11.48 13.95 -11.08
N GLY A 13 -10.72 13.31 -11.99
CA GLY A 13 -10.42 11.88 -11.96
C GLY A 13 -9.60 11.42 -10.74
N CYS A 14 -8.87 12.33 -10.08
CA CYS A 14 -8.07 12.03 -8.89
C CYS A 14 -8.92 12.05 -7.60
N ILE A 15 -10.18 12.48 -7.66
CA ILE A 15 -11.01 12.67 -6.46
C ILE A 15 -11.36 11.34 -5.78
N ASP A 16 -11.51 10.26 -6.54
CA ASP A 16 -11.72 8.93 -5.96
C ASP A 16 -10.48 8.45 -5.19
N ALA A 17 -9.27 8.80 -5.66
CA ALA A 17 -8.04 8.53 -4.93
C ALA A 17 -7.91 9.42 -3.69
N PHE A 18 -8.31 10.69 -3.78
CA PHE A 18 -8.38 11.61 -2.65
C PHE A 18 -9.32 11.11 -1.54
N ILE A 19 -10.54 10.69 -1.91
CA ILE A 19 -11.54 10.12 -0.98
C ILE A 19 -10.96 8.93 -0.24
N ARG A 20 -10.33 7.99 -0.97
CA ARG A 20 -9.67 6.83 -0.36
C ARG A 20 -8.49 7.21 0.54
N ARG A 21 -7.65 8.16 0.11
CA ARG A 21 -6.44 8.59 0.86
C ARG A 21 -6.79 9.20 2.22
N TYR A 22 -7.86 9.98 2.26
CA TYR A 22 -8.27 10.70 3.47
C TYR A 22 -9.48 10.07 4.17
N HIS A 23 -9.90 8.87 3.73
CA HIS A 23 -11.01 8.11 4.29
C HIS A 23 -12.34 8.88 4.34
N PHE A 24 -12.59 9.70 3.32
CA PHE A 24 -13.91 10.28 3.11
C PHE A 24 -14.88 9.21 2.61
N ASN A 25 -16.17 9.46 2.79
CA ASN A 25 -17.22 8.60 2.27
C ASN A 25 -17.52 8.95 0.80
N ASP A 26 -17.95 7.98 0.00
CA ASP A 26 -18.26 8.22 -1.42
C ASP A 26 -19.39 9.24 -1.64
N ASN A 27 -20.31 9.38 -0.68
CA ASN A 27 -21.37 10.39 -0.73
C ASN A 27 -20.87 11.83 -0.52
N GLU A 28 -19.65 12.02 -0.02
CA GLU A 28 -19.01 13.34 0.18
C GLU A 28 -18.31 13.84 -1.08
N LYS A 29 -18.20 13.01 -2.13
CA LYS A 29 -17.52 13.33 -3.39
C LYS A 29 -17.98 14.65 -4.02
N ALA A 30 -19.29 14.86 -4.09
CA ALA A 30 -19.86 16.07 -4.68
C ALA A 30 -19.48 17.33 -3.90
N GLU A 31 -19.41 17.22 -2.56
CA GLU A 31 -19.01 18.32 -1.68
C GLU A 31 -17.51 18.62 -1.81
N ILE A 32 -16.67 17.59 -1.85
CA ILE A 32 -15.22 17.74 -2.08
C ILE A 32 -14.95 18.45 -3.41
N ILE A 33 -15.62 18.04 -4.50
CA ILE A 33 -15.54 18.71 -5.81
C ILE A 33 -15.95 20.17 -5.69
N ARG A 34 -17.06 20.45 -5.00
CA ARG A 34 -17.57 21.81 -4.81
C ARG A 34 -16.58 22.70 -4.07
N ILE A 35 -15.96 22.18 -3.00
CA ILE A 35 -14.94 22.89 -2.21
C ILE A 35 -13.69 23.11 -3.06
N TYR A 36 -13.23 22.08 -3.77
CA TYR A 36 -12.06 22.17 -4.65
C TYR A 36 -12.23 23.26 -5.72
N ARG A 37 -13.37 23.29 -6.42
CA ARG A 37 -13.67 24.32 -7.43
C ARG A 37 -13.71 25.74 -6.85
N LYS A 38 -14.03 25.90 -5.56
CA LYS A 38 -13.98 27.21 -4.88
C LYS A 38 -12.55 27.62 -4.52
N ILE A 39 -11.73 26.68 -4.07
CA ILE A 39 -10.39 27.01 -3.55
C ILE A 39 -9.33 27.08 -4.65
N ALA A 40 -9.37 26.20 -5.65
CA ALA A 40 -8.31 26.04 -6.65
C ALA A 40 -7.95 27.34 -7.39
N PRO A 41 -8.91 28.16 -7.87
CA PRO A 41 -8.57 29.41 -8.56
C PRO A 41 -7.87 30.46 -7.69
N ARG A 42 -7.92 30.29 -6.35
CA ARG A 42 -7.32 31.20 -5.36
C ARG A 42 -5.96 30.70 -4.88
N VAL A 43 -5.58 29.47 -5.22
CA VAL A 43 -4.28 28.91 -4.87
C VAL A 43 -3.23 29.46 -5.83
N HIS A 44 -2.22 30.11 -5.26
CA HIS A 44 -1.11 30.68 -6.01
C HIS A 44 0.17 30.06 -5.51
N ALA A 45 0.49 28.88 -6.07
CA ALA A 45 1.70 28.17 -5.71
C ALA A 45 2.93 28.93 -6.23
N ILE A 46 3.88 29.12 -5.35
CA ILE A 46 5.14 29.81 -5.63
C ILE A 46 6.29 29.04 -4.98
N PHE A 47 7.46 29.09 -5.58
CA PHE A 47 8.68 28.60 -4.95
C PHE A 47 9.86 29.53 -5.21
N HIS A 48 10.88 29.39 -4.38
CA HIS A 48 12.17 30.02 -4.52
C HIS A 48 13.25 29.05 -4.06
N HIS A 49 14.41 29.09 -4.71
CA HIS A 49 15.53 28.22 -4.39
C HIS A 49 16.86 28.95 -4.51
N ILE A 50 17.87 28.41 -3.83
CA ILE A 50 19.28 28.72 -4.05
C ILE A 50 20.04 27.41 -4.24
N ILE A 51 21.14 27.47 -5.00
CA ILE A 51 22.04 26.34 -5.19
C ILE A 51 23.23 26.49 -4.23
N GLU A 52 23.51 25.44 -3.48
CA GLU A 52 24.65 25.31 -2.59
C GLU A 52 25.59 24.23 -3.16
N GLU A 53 26.89 24.45 -3.09
CA GLU A 53 27.92 23.49 -3.48
C GLU A 53 28.83 23.24 -2.27
N ASP A 54 29.06 21.97 -1.94
CA ASP A 54 29.94 21.60 -0.83
C ASP A 54 31.41 21.55 -1.25
N GLU A 55 32.30 21.33 -0.28
CA GLU A 55 33.76 21.25 -0.50
C GLU A 55 34.17 20.09 -1.43
N GLU A 56 33.30 19.09 -1.61
CA GLU A 56 33.50 17.94 -2.50
C GLU A 56 32.92 18.19 -3.91
N GLY A 57 32.38 19.39 -4.18
CA GLY A 57 31.78 19.78 -5.46
C GLY A 57 30.36 19.24 -5.68
N LYS A 58 29.71 18.67 -4.67
CA LYS A 58 28.33 18.18 -4.78
C LYS A 58 27.36 19.35 -4.67
N LYS A 59 26.46 19.44 -5.65
CA LYS A 59 25.43 20.47 -5.70
C LYS A 59 24.16 20.04 -4.98
N SER A 60 23.56 20.97 -4.27
CA SER A 60 22.26 20.82 -3.61
C SER A 60 21.43 22.08 -3.79
N ALA A 61 20.12 21.95 -3.67
CA ALA A 61 19.19 23.08 -3.67
C ALA A 61 18.53 23.20 -2.31
N LEU A 62 18.59 24.40 -1.72
CA LEU A 62 17.74 24.81 -0.62
C LEU A 62 16.50 25.48 -1.20
N VAL A 63 15.32 24.94 -0.92
CA VAL A 63 14.06 25.33 -1.52
C VAL A 63 13.08 25.79 -0.45
N VAL A 64 12.30 26.83 -0.77
CA VAL A 64 11.10 27.21 -0.04
C VAL A 64 9.93 27.35 -1.00
N ALA A 65 8.79 26.75 -0.66
CA ALA A 65 7.58 26.77 -1.47
C ALA A 65 6.34 27.06 -0.62
N SER A 66 5.31 27.62 -1.24
CA SER A 66 4.02 27.91 -0.60
C SER A 66 2.88 27.86 -1.60
N LEU A 67 1.71 27.40 -1.15
CA LEU A 67 0.44 27.51 -1.89
C LEU A 67 -0.26 28.88 -1.71
N GLY A 68 0.32 29.77 -0.89
CA GLY A 68 -0.27 31.06 -0.55
C GLY A 68 -1.25 30.98 0.62
N ARG A 69 -1.90 32.12 0.94
CA ARG A 69 -2.79 32.27 2.10
C ARG A 69 -4.21 31.79 1.88
N ALA A 70 -4.62 31.59 0.63
CA ALA A 70 -6.02 31.29 0.30
C ALA A 70 -6.54 30.02 1.00
N ILE A 71 -5.68 29.02 1.20
CA ILE A 71 -6.05 27.79 1.90
C ILE A 71 -6.30 28.06 3.38
N ASP A 72 -5.39 28.77 4.04
CA ASP A 72 -5.50 29.13 5.45
C ASP A 72 -6.74 29.99 5.70
N GLU A 73 -6.96 31.01 4.86
CA GLU A 73 -8.08 31.94 4.97
C GLU A 73 -9.42 31.23 4.77
N PHE A 74 -9.51 30.35 3.76
CA PHE A 74 -10.72 29.59 3.48
C PHE A 74 -11.02 28.58 4.59
N GLN A 75 -9.99 27.87 5.07
CA GLN A 75 -10.11 26.93 6.21
C GLN A 75 -10.57 27.65 7.48
N ASN A 76 -9.93 28.77 7.85
CA ASN A 76 -10.29 29.51 9.06
C ASN A 76 -11.73 30.04 8.98
N ASN A 77 -12.17 30.55 7.83
CA ASN A 77 -13.55 31.00 7.64
C ASN A 77 -14.59 29.89 7.88
N LEU A 78 -14.28 28.66 7.47
CA LEU A 78 -15.13 27.49 7.71
C LEU A 78 -15.15 27.10 9.18
N LEU A 79 -13.99 27.11 9.84
CA LEU A 79 -13.89 26.84 11.28
C LEU A 79 -14.67 27.85 12.12
N GLU A 80 -14.59 29.15 11.81
CA GLU A 80 -15.35 30.21 12.48
C GLU A 80 -16.86 30.02 12.35
N LYS A 81 -17.32 29.40 11.25
CA LYS A 81 -18.73 29.06 11.01
C LYS A 81 -19.16 27.72 11.61
N GLY A 82 -18.25 26.97 12.23
CA GLY A 82 -18.51 25.63 12.77
C GLY A 82 -18.49 24.50 11.74
N ASN A 83 -18.07 24.77 10.49
CA ASN A 83 -18.00 23.79 9.41
C ASN A 83 -16.68 22.99 9.50
N ILE A 84 -16.53 22.19 10.56
CA ILE A 84 -15.28 21.46 10.85
C ILE A 84 -14.92 20.47 9.74
N GLN A 85 -15.91 19.76 9.19
CA GLN A 85 -15.70 18.77 8.13
C GLN A 85 -15.21 19.42 6.82
N GLU A 86 -15.86 20.49 6.37
CA GLU A 86 -15.42 21.23 5.17
C GLU A 86 -14.01 21.81 5.37
N ALA A 87 -13.70 22.31 6.58
CA ALA A 87 -12.37 22.81 6.92
C ALA A 87 -11.29 21.72 6.88
N TYR A 88 -11.64 20.49 7.28
CA TYR A 88 -10.76 19.33 7.15
C TYR A 88 -10.53 18.94 5.68
N ILE A 89 -11.58 18.92 4.85
CA ILE A 89 -11.47 18.68 3.41
C ILE A 89 -10.51 19.68 2.76
N VAL A 90 -10.61 20.96 3.12
CA VAL A 90 -9.71 22.03 2.64
C VAL A 90 -8.26 21.77 3.02
N ASP A 91 -8.02 21.29 4.25
CA ASP A 91 -6.67 20.98 4.71
C ASP A 91 -6.02 19.87 3.87
N CYS A 92 -6.79 18.80 3.62
CA CYS A 92 -6.43 17.66 2.81
C CYS A 92 -6.15 18.07 1.36
N LEU A 93 -7.03 18.86 0.74
CA LEU A 93 -6.83 19.39 -0.62
C LEU A 93 -5.53 20.21 -0.70
N GLY A 94 -5.22 20.98 0.34
CA GLY A 94 -3.97 21.73 0.40
C GLY A 94 -2.72 20.86 0.48
N LEU A 95 -2.79 19.68 1.12
CA LEU A 95 -1.66 18.74 1.14
C LEU A 95 -1.43 18.12 -0.24
N ASP A 96 -2.51 17.77 -0.95
CA ASP A 96 -2.46 17.24 -2.31
C ASP A 96 -1.89 18.23 -3.32
N LEU A 97 -2.37 19.47 -3.29
CA LEU A 97 -1.85 20.54 -4.15
C LEU A 97 -0.38 20.83 -3.86
N LEU A 98 0.05 20.70 -2.61
CA LEU A 98 1.45 20.87 -2.24
C LEU A 98 2.31 19.70 -2.74
N SER A 99 1.75 18.48 -2.78
CA SER A 99 2.40 17.32 -3.40
C SER A 99 2.67 17.56 -4.89
N LEU A 100 1.66 18.05 -5.62
CA LEU A 100 1.80 18.40 -7.04
C LEU A 100 2.82 19.53 -7.27
N ALA A 101 2.93 20.47 -6.32
CA ALA A 101 3.93 21.53 -6.40
C ALA A 101 5.36 20.97 -6.40
N TYR A 102 5.63 19.86 -5.68
CA TYR A 102 6.97 19.26 -5.65
C TYR A 102 7.43 18.75 -7.01
N GLU A 103 6.54 18.13 -7.77
CA GLU A 103 6.84 17.65 -9.13
C GLU A 103 7.23 18.80 -10.04
N LYS A 104 6.50 19.91 -9.95
CA LYS A 104 6.79 21.11 -10.73
C LYS A 104 8.07 21.81 -10.28
N ILE A 105 8.39 21.75 -8.99
CA ILE A 105 9.68 22.23 -8.49
C ILE A 105 10.82 21.40 -9.08
N ASP A 106 10.67 20.08 -9.20
CA ASP A 106 11.69 19.23 -9.82
C ASP A 106 11.91 19.57 -11.29
N GLU A 107 10.81 19.75 -12.05
CA GLU A 107 10.87 20.20 -13.45
C GLU A 107 11.63 21.53 -13.55
N LYS A 108 11.29 22.50 -12.69
CA LYS A 108 11.92 23.83 -12.69
C LYS A 108 13.38 23.81 -12.26
N LEU A 109 13.74 23.01 -11.26
CA LEU A 109 15.13 22.83 -10.85
C LEU A 109 15.95 22.19 -11.98
N HIS A 110 15.37 21.25 -12.71
CA HIS A 110 16.03 20.65 -13.86
C HIS A 110 16.21 21.65 -15.01
N GLU A 111 15.17 22.42 -15.33
CA GLU A 111 15.24 23.50 -16.33
C GLU A 111 16.32 24.53 -15.99
N SER A 112 16.47 24.90 -14.70
CA SER A 112 17.41 25.94 -14.29
C SER A 112 18.84 25.46 -14.11
N THR A 113 19.05 24.20 -13.71
CA THR A 113 20.38 23.67 -13.36
C THR A 113 20.94 22.64 -14.33
N GLY A 114 20.10 22.02 -15.16
CA GLY A 114 20.43 20.83 -15.95
C GLY A 114 20.57 19.54 -15.13
N LEU A 115 20.37 19.60 -13.81
CA LEU A 115 20.51 18.47 -12.88
C LEU A 115 19.15 18.00 -12.37
N TYR A 116 19.08 16.76 -11.89
CA TYR A 116 17.88 16.16 -11.34
C TYR A 116 17.90 16.20 -9.82
N ALA A 117 16.80 16.66 -9.22
CA ALA A 117 16.61 16.60 -7.78
C ALA A 117 16.51 15.15 -7.29
N GLY A 118 17.17 14.84 -6.18
CA GLY A 118 17.05 13.59 -5.44
C GLY A 118 15.97 13.62 -4.35
N GLY A 119 16.23 12.91 -3.24
CA GLY A 119 15.33 12.87 -2.10
C GLY A 119 15.25 14.20 -1.35
N TYR A 120 14.08 14.49 -0.78
CA TYR A 120 13.84 15.71 -0.01
C TYR A 120 14.13 15.50 1.47
N GLN A 121 14.92 16.40 2.03
CA GLN A 121 15.14 16.54 3.45
C GLN A 121 14.35 17.77 3.92
N PHE A 122 13.20 17.54 4.58
CA PHE A 122 12.34 18.61 5.07
C PHE A 122 12.80 19.14 6.42
N ALA A 123 12.50 20.39 6.74
CA ALA A 123 12.73 20.91 8.09
C ALA A 123 11.98 20.07 9.13
N GLY A 124 12.67 19.65 10.19
CA GLY A 124 12.20 18.69 11.20
C GLY A 124 12.51 17.22 10.90
N SER A 125 13.21 16.89 9.81
CA SER A 125 13.69 15.54 9.51
C SER A 125 15.13 15.30 9.98
N ASP A 126 15.56 14.03 10.01
CA ASP A 126 16.94 13.67 10.35
C ASP A 126 17.94 14.41 9.44
N GLY A 127 18.79 15.24 10.06
CA GLY A 127 19.80 16.07 9.39
C GLY A 127 19.32 17.44 8.90
N PHE A 128 18.05 17.82 9.12
CA PHE A 128 17.57 19.19 8.93
C PHE A 128 16.58 19.57 10.03
N SER A 129 17.07 20.02 11.18
CA SER A 129 16.25 20.28 12.38
C SER A 129 15.38 21.53 12.23
N LEU A 130 14.31 21.66 13.04
CA LEU A 130 13.42 22.83 12.99
C LEU A 130 14.15 24.13 13.37
N GLU A 131 15.11 24.05 14.29
CA GLU A 131 15.91 25.19 14.76
C GLU A 131 16.79 25.77 13.64
N SER A 132 16.98 25.05 12.53
CA SER A 132 17.73 25.54 11.37
C SER A 132 16.89 26.37 10.39
N ILE A 133 15.56 26.46 10.59
CA ILE A 133 14.66 27.26 9.75
C ILE A 133 15.09 28.74 9.68
N PRO A 134 15.43 29.45 10.79
CA PRO A 134 15.90 30.82 10.73
C PRO A 134 17.11 31.02 9.82
N GLU A 135 18.08 30.11 9.89
CA GLU A 135 19.29 30.16 9.05
C GLU A 135 18.95 29.88 7.58
N ALA A 136 18.16 28.84 7.31
CA ALA A 136 17.71 28.50 5.96
C ALA A 136 16.95 29.66 5.30
N MET A 137 16.04 30.30 6.05
CA MET A 137 15.26 31.44 5.57
C MET A 137 16.12 32.68 5.35
N LYS A 138 17.15 32.89 6.18
CA LYS A 138 18.16 33.94 5.98
C LYS A 138 18.97 33.70 4.71
N LYS A 139 19.41 32.46 4.46
CA LYS A 139 20.14 32.07 3.24
C LYS A 139 19.30 32.26 1.98
N LEU A 140 18.04 31.83 2.01
CA LEU A 140 17.07 32.05 0.93
C LEU A 140 16.78 33.55 0.73
N GLY A 141 17.01 34.39 1.74
CA GLY A 141 16.92 35.85 1.65
C GLY A 141 15.51 36.37 1.31
N GLN A 142 14.48 35.54 1.46
CA GLN A 142 13.10 35.87 1.11
C GLN A 142 12.27 36.30 2.33
N LYS A 143 11.23 37.10 2.11
CA LYS A 143 10.36 37.64 3.18
C LYS A 143 8.85 37.33 3.00
N LYS A 144 8.47 36.64 1.92
CA LYS A 144 7.07 36.32 1.61
C LYS A 144 6.52 35.24 2.53
N ILE A 145 7.32 34.21 2.77
CA ILE A 145 7.02 33.11 3.69
C ILE A 145 7.74 33.42 4.99
N ARG A 146 7.01 33.43 6.10
CA ARG A 146 7.51 33.74 7.45
C ARG A 146 7.41 32.50 8.32
N TYR A 147 7.91 32.58 9.54
CA TYR A 147 7.70 31.57 10.58
C TYR A 147 7.37 32.24 11.92
N ASN A 148 6.72 31.52 12.83
CA ASN A 148 6.48 31.95 14.20
C ASN A 148 7.55 31.40 15.17
N ASP A 149 7.41 31.68 16.47
CA ASP A 149 8.36 31.24 17.51
C ASP A 149 8.46 29.71 17.65
N ALA A 150 7.45 28.98 17.17
CA ALA A 150 7.45 27.52 17.10
C ALA A 150 7.96 26.98 15.75
N PHE A 151 8.59 27.85 14.94
CA PHE A 151 9.11 27.56 13.59
C PHE A 151 8.05 27.12 12.58
N VAL A 152 6.76 27.33 12.86
CA VAL A 152 5.68 27.02 11.92
C VAL A 152 5.63 28.08 10.83
N LEU A 153 5.68 27.63 9.57
CA LEU A 153 5.68 28.52 8.41
C LEU A 153 4.30 29.18 8.21
N VAL A 154 4.34 30.41 7.70
CA VAL A 154 3.17 31.23 7.36
C VAL A 154 3.36 31.78 5.95
N PRO A 155 2.50 31.43 4.98
CA PRO A 155 1.26 30.62 5.09
C PRO A 155 1.48 29.18 5.56
N LYS A 156 0.47 28.53 6.16
CA LYS A 156 0.63 27.19 6.78
C LYS A 156 0.94 26.11 5.75
N LYS A 157 0.38 26.21 4.54
CA LYS A 157 0.73 25.33 3.41
C LYS A 157 2.01 25.80 2.71
N SER A 158 3.07 25.94 3.50
CA SER A 158 4.42 26.27 3.04
C SER A 158 5.41 25.27 3.61
N VAL A 159 6.52 25.10 2.90
CA VAL A 159 7.57 24.12 3.22
C VAL A 159 8.94 24.66 2.88
N VAL A 160 9.92 24.19 3.64
CA VAL A 160 11.34 24.41 3.41
C VAL A 160 12.00 23.03 3.37
N PHE A 161 12.79 22.76 2.34
CA PHE A 161 13.51 21.49 2.21
C PHE A 161 14.84 21.67 1.48
N ARG A 162 15.74 20.71 1.68
CA ARG A 162 16.95 20.54 0.88
C ARG A 162 16.82 19.32 -0.03
N THR A 163 17.44 19.40 -1.19
CA THR A 163 17.58 18.25 -2.10
C THR A 163 18.97 18.25 -2.71
N GLN A 164 19.62 17.09 -2.75
CA GLN A 164 20.84 16.93 -3.55
C GLN A 164 20.48 16.91 -5.04
N LEU A 165 21.36 17.42 -5.89
CA LEU A 165 21.22 17.47 -7.33
C LEU A 165 22.18 16.47 -7.99
N PHE A 166 21.71 15.79 -9.03
CA PHE A 166 22.42 14.69 -9.70
C PHE A 166 22.39 14.84 -11.21
N GLU A 167 23.41 14.37 -11.92
CA GLU A 167 23.43 14.37 -13.39
C GLU A 167 22.38 13.46 -14.00
N ASN A 168 22.10 12.35 -13.31
CA ASN A 168 21.13 11.35 -13.74
C ASN A 168 19.84 11.49 -12.97
N GLN A 169 18.77 11.07 -13.63
CA GLN A 169 17.44 11.07 -13.07
C GLN A 169 17.35 10.12 -11.86
N GLN A 170 16.91 10.64 -10.72
CA GLN A 170 16.84 9.86 -9.48
C GLN A 170 15.48 9.19 -9.29
N GLU A 171 15.49 8.00 -8.67
CA GLU A 171 14.30 7.43 -8.03
C GLU A 171 14.12 8.10 -6.66
N LYS A 172 12.98 8.78 -6.48
CA LYS A 172 12.69 9.44 -5.22
C LYS A 172 12.01 8.47 -4.28
N HIS A 173 12.67 8.26 -3.16
CA HIS A 173 12.21 7.44 -2.06
C HIS A 173 11.81 8.39 -0.93
N SER A 174 10.51 8.65 -0.80
CA SER A 174 10.01 9.48 0.29
C SER A 174 10.22 8.76 1.62
N LYS A 175 11.25 9.12 2.38
CA LYS A 175 11.36 8.72 3.79
C LYS A 175 10.11 9.18 4.53
N CYS A 176 9.42 8.24 5.16
CA CYS A 176 8.24 8.54 5.96
C CYS A 176 8.67 9.10 7.32
N SER A 177 8.07 10.20 7.77
CA SER A 177 8.36 10.79 9.10
C SER A 177 7.91 9.91 10.27
N SER A 178 7.18 8.83 10.01
CA SER A 178 6.82 7.80 11.00
C SER A 178 7.56 6.48 10.81
N CYS A 179 8.21 6.25 9.67
CA CYS A 179 9.03 5.06 9.46
C CYS A 179 10.19 5.38 8.52
N SER A 180 11.41 5.08 8.94
CA SER A 180 12.66 5.33 8.21
C SER A 180 12.79 4.55 6.88
N ALA A 181 11.69 3.99 6.36
CA ALA A 181 11.63 3.27 5.10
C ALA A 181 11.73 4.22 3.91
N GLU A 182 12.68 3.93 3.02
CA GLU A 182 12.90 4.67 1.78
C GLU A 182 11.76 4.44 0.77
N LYS A 183 11.14 3.24 0.76
CA LYS A 183 10.03 2.88 -0.13
C LYS A 183 8.71 2.71 0.63
N CYS A 184 8.13 3.80 1.13
CA CYS A 184 6.82 3.76 1.79
C CYS A 184 5.68 3.59 0.77
N VAL A 185 4.91 2.50 0.86
CA VAL A 185 3.78 2.18 -0.04
C VAL A 185 2.62 3.18 0.09
N TYR A 186 2.52 3.90 1.20
CA TYR A 186 1.57 5.01 1.37
C TYR A 186 2.01 6.31 0.66
N ARG A 187 3.23 6.33 0.11
CA ARG A 187 3.77 7.41 -0.72
C ARG A 187 4.33 6.93 -2.06
N THR A 188 4.23 5.64 -2.40
CA THR A 188 4.47 5.20 -3.78
C THR A 188 3.39 5.86 -4.62
N SER A 189 3.72 6.96 -5.28
CA SER A 189 3.67 7.14 -6.74
C SER A 189 2.33 6.88 -7.46
N GLU A 190 1.55 5.88 -7.04
CA GLU A 190 0.11 5.71 -7.29
C GLU A 190 -0.77 6.43 -6.25
N TYR A 191 -0.21 6.75 -5.06
CA TYR A 191 -0.95 7.35 -3.94
C TYR A 191 -0.34 8.67 -3.43
N ALA A 192 0.84 9.07 -3.88
CA ALA A 192 1.28 10.47 -3.86
C ALA A 192 1.16 11.00 -5.30
N GLY A 193 0.84 12.28 -5.48
CA GLY A 193 0.91 12.90 -6.81
C GLY A 193 2.21 12.49 -7.53
N ALA A 194 2.02 12.07 -8.78
CA ALA A 194 2.97 11.52 -9.75
C ALA A 194 3.83 10.30 -9.41
N THR A 195 3.75 9.36 -10.35
CA THR A 195 4.98 8.82 -10.96
C THR A 195 4.90 8.94 -12.46
N ARG A 196 5.96 9.52 -13.01
CA ARG A 196 6.49 9.49 -14.38
C ARG A 196 5.76 8.69 -15.47
N VAL A 197 5.64 9.40 -16.59
CA VAL A 197 5.90 8.96 -17.97
C VAL A 197 6.87 7.78 -18.04
N LEU A 198 6.36 6.59 -18.34
CA LEU A 198 7.16 5.49 -18.89
C LEU A 198 7.15 5.64 -20.42
N LYS A 199 8.25 6.13 -20.98
CA LYS A 199 8.64 5.78 -22.34
C LYS A 199 9.44 4.47 -22.26
N ASP A 200 8.93 3.49 -23.00
CA ASP A 200 9.57 2.28 -23.52
C ASP A 200 9.94 1.11 -22.57
N ASN A 201 9.08 0.07 -22.70
CA ASN A 201 9.32 -1.40 -22.64
C ASN A 201 9.83 -2.01 -21.31
N ALA A 202 9.16 -2.97 -20.66
CA ALA A 202 8.33 -4.05 -21.15
C ALA A 202 7.11 -4.30 -20.24
N ALA A 203 5.99 -4.67 -20.88
CA ALA A 203 4.72 -4.91 -20.24
C ALA A 203 4.71 -6.21 -19.43
N VAL A 204 4.37 -6.12 -18.15
CA VAL A 204 3.38 -7.02 -17.55
C VAL A 204 2.35 -6.12 -16.85
N LYS A 205 1.41 -5.60 -17.65
CA LYS A 205 0.17 -5.05 -17.15
C LYS A 205 -0.82 -6.21 -17.07
N ILE A 206 -1.18 -6.64 -15.86
CA ILE A 206 -2.45 -7.36 -15.68
C ILE A 206 -3.54 -6.27 -15.72
N ASP A 207 -4.09 -6.06 -16.91
CA ASP A 207 -5.15 -5.10 -17.19
C ASP A 207 -6.50 -5.69 -16.74
N LEU A 208 -6.94 -5.36 -15.53
CA LEU A 208 -8.29 -5.69 -15.04
C LEU A 208 -9.37 -4.70 -15.56
N SER A 209 -9.01 -3.74 -16.42
CA SER A 209 -9.86 -2.60 -16.78
C SER A 209 -10.42 -2.63 -18.20
N LYS A 210 -9.95 -3.53 -19.09
CA LYS A 210 -10.45 -3.59 -20.48
C LYS A 210 -11.41 -4.71 -20.83
N GLU A 211 -11.39 -5.88 -20.18
CA GLU A 211 -12.23 -7.00 -20.64
C GLU A 211 -13.71 -6.95 -20.22
N LYS A 212 -14.17 -5.95 -19.44
CA LYS A 212 -15.55 -5.95 -18.92
C LYS A 212 -16.44 -4.75 -19.24
N ARG A 213 -15.96 -3.72 -19.94
CA ARG A 213 -16.80 -2.54 -20.25
C ARG A 213 -17.50 -2.58 -21.62
N GLU A 214 -17.06 -3.42 -22.56
CA GLU A 214 -17.67 -3.49 -23.89
C GLU A 214 -18.72 -4.60 -24.06
N ASN A 215 -18.84 -5.52 -23.08
CA ASN A 215 -19.87 -6.56 -23.04
C ASN A 215 -20.80 -6.42 -21.81
N MET A 216 -21.41 -5.25 -21.62
CA MET A 216 -22.60 -5.11 -20.76
C MET A 216 -23.88 -5.33 -21.59
N GLY A 217 -23.96 -6.48 -22.26
CA GLY A 217 -25.22 -7.12 -22.59
C GLY A 217 -25.54 -8.08 -21.43
N ASN A 218 -26.70 -7.93 -20.79
CA ASN A 218 -27.17 -8.71 -19.62
C ASN A 218 -26.07 -9.07 -18.60
N VAL A 219 -25.91 -8.24 -17.58
CA VAL A 219 -25.10 -8.58 -16.41
C VAL A 219 -25.74 -9.80 -15.74
N ASP A 220 -25.14 -10.97 -15.92
CA ASP A 220 -25.50 -12.17 -15.17
C ASP A 220 -25.31 -11.85 -13.68
N ASN A 221 -26.42 -11.78 -12.95
CA ASN A 221 -26.49 -11.55 -11.50
C ASN A 221 -26.00 -12.78 -10.70
N GLU A 222 -25.14 -13.62 -11.28
CA GLU A 222 -24.62 -14.80 -10.60
C GLU A 222 -23.50 -14.41 -9.61
N PRO A 223 -23.55 -14.91 -8.37
CA PRO A 223 -22.52 -14.65 -7.38
C PRO A 223 -21.18 -15.22 -7.84
N LYS A 224 -20.20 -14.35 -8.10
CA LYS A 224 -18.84 -14.70 -8.51
C LYS A 224 -17.90 -14.74 -7.30
N GLY A 225 -17.35 -15.90 -7.01
CA GLY A 225 -16.29 -16.08 -6.01
C GLY A 225 -14.92 -15.71 -6.59
N LEU A 226 -14.06 -15.14 -5.75
CA LEU A 226 -12.76 -14.59 -6.11
C LEU A 226 -11.62 -15.39 -5.46
N ILE A 227 -10.38 -14.98 -5.76
CA ILE A 227 -9.16 -15.60 -5.24
C ILE A 227 -8.36 -14.55 -4.47
N HIS A 228 -8.06 -14.85 -3.21
CA HIS A 228 -7.28 -14.04 -2.30
C HIS A 228 -5.88 -14.63 -2.14
N LEU A 229 -4.86 -13.78 -2.18
CA LEU A 229 -3.48 -14.13 -1.90
C LEU A 229 -2.96 -13.26 -0.74
N TYR A 230 -2.68 -13.90 0.40
CA TYR A 230 -2.06 -13.26 1.55
C TYR A 230 -0.60 -13.69 1.64
N THR A 231 0.31 -12.82 1.19
CA THR A 231 1.76 -13.09 1.06
C THR A 231 2.62 -12.11 1.87
N GLY A 232 3.95 -12.17 1.70
CA GLY A 232 4.92 -11.27 2.34
C GLY A 232 5.50 -11.79 3.66
N ASP A 233 6.53 -11.11 4.16
CA ASP A 233 7.34 -11.56 5.32
C ASP A 233 6.76 -11.22 6.70
N GLY A 234 5.74 -10.36 6.74
CA GLY A 234 5.07 -9.91 7.95
C GLY A 234 4.15 -10.97 8.55
N LYS A 235 3.96 -10.88 9.87
CA LYS A 235 2.89 -11.59 10.59
C LYS A 235 1.55 -11.01 10.14
N GLY A 236 0.56 -11.88 9.87
CA GLY A 236 -0.78 -11.43 9.51
C GLY A 236 -1.53 -12.35 8.55
N LYS A 237 -0.82 -13.11 7.71
CA LYS A 237 -1.40 -13.91 6.62
C LYS A 237 -2.42 -14.95 7.11
N THR A 238 -1.96 -15.89 7.94
CA THR A 238 -2.82 -16.93 8.55
C THR A 238 -3.90 -16.33 9.45
N THR A 239 -3.58 -15.29 10.24
CA THR A 239 -4.59 -14.65 11.10
C THR A 239 -5.69 -13.95 10.31
N ALA A 240 -5.35 -13.34 9.16
CA ALA A 240 -6.33 -12.73 8.26
C ALA A 240 -7.22 -13.79 7.61
N SER A 241 -6.64 -14.92 7.17
CA SER A 241 -7.44 -16.03 6.62
C SER A 241 -8.35 -16.67 7.67
N ILE A 242 -7.90 -16.83 8.92
CA ILE A 242 -8.75 -17.26 10.05
C ILE A 242 -9.91 -16.27 10.28
N GLY A 243 -9.63 -14.96 10.27
CA GLY A 243 -10.68 -13.95 10.43
C GLY A 243 -11.74 -14.02 9.31
N LEU A 244 -11.30 -14.26 8.07
CA LEU A 244 -12.20 -14.48 6.94
C LEU A 244 -13.00 -15.78 7.08
N ALA A 245 -12.38 -16.87 7.56
CA ALA A 245 -13.06 -18.13 7.84
C ALA A 245 -14.23 -17.94 8.81
N ILE A 246 -13.97 -17.24 9.92
CA ILE A 246 -14.99 -16.94 10.94
C ILE A 246 -16.10 -16.07 10.36
N ARG A 247 -15.76 -15.05 9.57
CA ARG A 247 -16.74 -14.18 8.90
C ARG A 247 -17.64 -14.97 7.95
N ALA A 248 -17.06 -15.81 7.10
CA ALA A 248 -17.80 -16.62 6.14
C ALA A 248 -18.72 -17.63 6.85
N ALA A 249 -18.19 -18.34 7.85
CA ALA A 249 -18.97 -19.29 8.64
C ALA A 249 -20.13 -18.61 9.39
N GLY A 250 -19.90 -17.41 9.94
CA GLY A 250 -20.93 -16.58 10.58
C GLY A 250 -22.01 -16.09 9.62
N ALA A 251 -21.71 -16.00 8.33
CA ALA A 251 -22.67 -15.74 7.26
C ALA A 251 -23.35 -17.02 6.72
N GLY A 252 -23.16 -18.17 7.38
CA GLY A 252 -23.76 -19.44 6.99
C GLY A 252 -23.06 -20.17 5.84
N LYS A 253 -21.86 -19.72 5.43
CA LYS A 253 -21.07 -20.37 4.36
C LYS A 253 -20.32 -21.58 4.89
N LYS A 254 -20.22 -22.64 4.08
CA LYS A 254 -19.37 -23.81 4.34
C LYS A 254 -17.92 -23.47 4.05
N VAL A 255 -17.08 -23.48 5.07
CA VAL A 255 -15.67 -23.14 4.97
C VAL A 255 -14.83 -24.41 5.08
N VAL A 256 -13.94 -24.62 4.12
CA VAL A 256 -12.89 -25.64 4.21
C VAL A 256 -11.58 -24.94 4.50
N PHE A 257 -11.01 -25.17 5.68
CA PHE A 257 -9.75 -24.57 6.10
C PHE A 257 -8.65 -25.63 6.11
N THR A 258 -7.63 -25.45 5.29
CA THR A 258 -6.50 -26.39 5.22
C THR A 258 -5.21 -25.77 5.72
N GLN A 259 -4.36 -26.59 6.33
CA GLN A 259 -3.04 -26.19 6.80
C GLN A 259 -1.98 -27.08 6.21
N PHE A 260 -1.25 -26.55 5.23
CA PHE A 260 -0.09 -27.21 4.68
C PHE A 260 1.14 -27.00 5.58
N MET A 261 2.12 -27.90 5.47
CA MET A 261 3.34 -27.93 6.28
C MET A 261 3.15 -28.06 7.81
N LYS A 262 1.91 -28.04 8.33
CA LYS A 262 1.61 -28.01 9.77
C LYS A 262 1.03 -29.35 10.25
N GLY A 263 1.77 -30.06 11.10
CA GLY A 263 1.28 -31.26 11.82
C GLY A 263 1.08 -31.06 13.32
N ARG A 264 1.37 -29.87 13.87
CA ARG A 264 1.27 -29.56 15.31
C ARG A 264 -0.04 -28.86 15.65
N LYS A 265 -0.54 -29.07 16.87
CA LYS A 265 -1.73 -28.39 17.37
C LYS A 265 -1.48 -26.87 17.45
N THR A 266 -2.45 -26.10 16.98
CA THR A 266 -2.47 -24.63 16.99
C THR A 266 -3.78 -24.15 17.62
N SER A 267 -3.78 -22.95 18.20
CA SER A 267 -4.86 -22.49 19.08
C SER A 267 -6.18 -22.23 18.34
N GLU A 268 -6.13 -21.85 17.07
CA GLU A 268 -7.31 -21.60 16.22
C GLU A 268 -8.18 -22.85 16.03
N LEU A 269 -7.59 -24.06 16.10
CA LEU A 269 -8.33 -25.31 15.97
C LEU A 269 -9.41 -25.45 17.05
N ASN A 270 -9.08 -25.08 18.29
CA ASN A 270 -10.02 -25.17 19.41
C ASN A 270 -11.24 -24.24 19.21
N SER A 271 -11.07 -23.18 18.41
CA SER A 271 -12.16 -22.28 18.02
C SER A 271 -12.95 -22.85 16.84
N PHE A 272 -12.25 -23.39 15.83
CA PHE A 272 -12.89 -24.01 14.66
C PHE A 272 -13.72 -25.24 15.03
N ASP A 273 -13.30 -26.05 16.00
CA ASP A 273 -14.07 -27.20 16.50
C ASP A 273 -15.46 -26.82 17.05
N LYS A 274 -15.65 -25.55 17.42
CA LYS A 274 -16.92 -25.02 17.94
C LYS A 274 -17.81 -24.41 16.86
N ILE A 275 -17.32 -24.28 15.63
CA ILE A 275 -18.02 -23.64 14.52
C ILE A 275 -18.38 -24.72 13.50
N PRO A 276 -19.64 -25.19 13.46
CA PRO A 276 -20.03 -26.37 12.68
C PRO A 276 -19.84 -26.20 11.16
N ASN A 277 -19.84 -24.95 10.69
CA ASN A 277 -19.68 -24.62 9.27
C ASN A 277 -18.21 -24.59 8.81
N ILE A 278 -17.24 -24.81 9.72
CA ILE A 278 -15.81 -24.85 9.38
C ILE A 278 -15.32 -26.30 9.45
N LYS A 279 -14.87 -26.83 8.32
CA LYS A 279 -14.19 -28.12 8.22
C LYS A 279 -12.69 -27.90 8.10
N VAL A 280 -11.92 -28.46 9.02
CA VAL A 280 -10.45 -28.37 8.99
C VAL A 280 -9.84 -29.63 8.36
N ILE A 281 -8.94 -29.45 7.39
CA ILE A 281 -8.16 -30.55 6.79
C ILE A 281 -6.68 -30.26 6.96
N ARG A 282 -5.97 -31.17 7.59
CA ARG A 282 -4.55 -30.98 7.89
C ARG A 282 -3.83 -32.31 7.93
N SER A 283 -2.49 -32.24 7.98
CA SER A 283 -1.70 -33.43 8.28
C SER A 283 -2.06 -33.96 9.66
N GLU A 284 -2.41 -35.25 9.72
CA GLU A 284 -2.61 -35.98 10.98
C GLU A 284 -1.28 -36.35 11.63
N LYS A 285 -0.19 -36.31 10.85
CA LYS A 285 1.15 -36.65 11.28
C LYS A 285 1.96 -35.39 11.55
N ASN A 286 2.67 -35.38 12.67
CA ASN A 286 3.72 -34.41 12.90
C ASN A 286 5.01 -34.88 12.22
N LEU A 287 5.14 -34.56 10.92
CA LEU A 287 6.29 -34.94 10.09
C LEU A 287 7.60 -34.21 10.46
N GLY A 288 7.57 -33.35 11.49
CA GLY A 288 8.74 -32.59 11.91
C GLY A 288 9.09 -31.46 10.94
N TRP A 289 10.38 -31.14 10.85
CA TRP A 289 10.89 -30.13 9.92
C TRP A 289 11.12 -30.75 8.55
N PHE A 290 10.62 -30.08 7.51
CA PHE A 290 10.88 -30.49 6.14
C PHE A 290 12.38 -30.40 5.82
N LYS A 291 12.95 -31.49 5.28
CA LYS A 291 14.34 -31.57 4.85
C LYS A 291 14.38 -31.76 3.34
N LYS A 292 14.84 -30.71 2.62
CA LYS A 292 14.88 -30.70 1.16
C LYS A 292 15.84 -31.75 0.57
N ASP A 293 16.88 -32.14 1.30
CA ASP A 293 17.89 -33.08 0.83
C ASP A 293 17.62 -34.53 1.27
N SER A 294 16.43 -34.82 1.80
CA SER A 294 16.03 -36.15 2.26
C SER A 294 14.87 -36.66 1.42
N GLU A 295 15.12 -37.69 0.62
CA GLU A 295 14.10 -38.34 -0.21
C GLU A 295 12.91 -38.85 0.62
N GLU A 296 13.18 -39.41 1.81
CA GLU A 296 12.14 -39.84 2.75
C GLU A 296 11.26 -38.66 3.20
N SER A 297 11.87 -37.52 3.56
CA SER A 297 11.12 -36.31 3.92
C SER A 297 10.30 -35.80 2.73
N ILE A 298 10.88 -35.74 1.53
CA ILE A 298 10.17 -35.31 0.32
C ILE A 298 8.96 -36.22 0.07
N ALA A 299 9.15 -37.54 0.07
CA ALA A 299 8.07 -38.48 -0.18
C ALA A 299 6.97 -38.40 0.89
N ALA A 300 7.33 -38.32 2.17
CA ALA A 300 6.38 -38.25 3.28
C ALA A 300 5.51 -36.98 3.20
N PHE A 301 6.12 -35.81 2.99
CA PHE A 301 5.36 -34.58 2.83
C PHE A 301 4.56 -34.60 1.52
N THR A 302 5.11 -35.04 0.40
CA THR A 302 4.37 -35.11 -0.89
C THR A 302 3.11 -35.97 -0.79
N ASN A 303 3.21 -37.15 -0.17
CA ASN A 303 2.08 -38.04 0.02
C ASN A 303 0.99 -37.40 0.88
N GLU A 304 1.38 -36.71 1.96
CA GLU A 304 0.44 -36.07 2.87
C GLU A 304 -0.26 -34.85 2.23
N HIS A 305 0.49 -34.00 1.53
CA HIS A 305 -0.08 -32.86 0.81
C HIS A 305 -1.03 -33.30 -0.31
N ASN A 306 -0.71 -34.37 -1.03
CA ASN A 306 -1.58 -34.94 -2.06
C ASN A 306 -2.82 -35.62 -1.48
N ARG A 307 -2.76 -36.19 -0.27
CA ARG A 307 -3.94 -36.66 0.46
C ARG A 307 -4.87 -35.49 0.78
N ILE A 308 -4.33 -34.41 1.36
CA ILE A 308 -5.09 -33.20 1.67
C ILE A 308 -5.77 -32.66 0.40
N LEU A 309 -5.02 -32.56 -0.72
CA LEU A 309 -5.56 -32.10 -2.00
C LEU A 309 -6.72 -32.97 -2.48
N THR A 310 -6.61 -34.28 -2.35
CA THR A 310 -7.68 -35.24 -2.70
C THR A 310 -8.94 -35.03 -1.85
N GLU A 311 -8.80 -34.71 -0.57
CA GLU A 311 -9.95 -34.43 0.30
C GLU A 311 -10.63 -33.10 -0.02
N ILE A 312 -9.84 -32.08 -0.36
CA ILE A 312 -10.37 -30.79 -0.83
C ILE A 312 -11.19 -31.02 -2.12
N GLU A 313 -10.64 -31.70 -3.12
CA GLU A 313 -11.32 -31.98 -4.40
C GLU A 313 -12.65 -32.73 -4.20
N LYS A 314 -12.70 -33.68 -3.25
CA LYS A 314 -13.94 -34.40 -2.87
C LYS A 314 -15.00 -33.47 -2.27
N LEU A 315 -14.59 -32.52 -1.42
CA LEU A 315 -15.52 -31.57 -0.81
C LEU A 315 -16.06 -30.56 -1.82
N ILE A 316 -15.20 -30.08 -2.72
CA ILE A 316 -15.59 -29.19 -3.81
C ILE A 316 -16.59 -29.89 -4.72
N SER A 317 -16.28 -31.10 -5.18
CA SER A 317 -17.19 -31.87 -6.06
C SER A 317 -18.51 -32.24 -5.37
N GLY A 318 -18.52 -32.37 -4.04
CA GLY A 318 -19.74 -32.59 -3.25
C GLY A 318 -20.58 -31.34 -2.95
N GLY A 319 -20.13 -30.14 -3.35
CA GLY A 319 -20.84 -28.89 -3.01
C GLY A 319 -20.79 -28.55 -1.51
N GLU A 320 -19.74 -29.01 -0.82
CA GLU A 320 -19.53 -28.80 0.61
C GLU A 320 -18.51 -27.68 0.92
N CYS A 321 -18.20 -26.85 -0.07
CA CYS A 321 -17.20 -25.78 0.05
C CYS A 321 -17.66 -24.50 -0.66
N ASP A 322 -18.02 -23.49 0.11
CA ASP A 322 -18.25 -22.12 -0.40
C ASP A 322 -16.97 -21.30 -0.35
N VAL A 323 -16.14 -21.50 0.68
CA VAL A 323 -14.87 -20.79 0.89
C VAL A 323 -13.77 -21.79 1.21
N LEU A 324 -12.77 -21.88 0.34
CA LEU A 324 -11.59 -22.70 0.54
C LEU A 324 -10.42 -21.84 0.99
N ILE A 325 -9.87 -22.13 2.17
CA ILE A 325 -8.64 -21.50 2.66
C ILE A 325 -7.53 -22.52 2.63
N MET A 326 -6.46 -22.21 1.92
CA MET A 326 -5.25 -23.02 1.78
C MET A 326 -4.08 -22.30 2.48
N ASP A 327 -3.97 -22.52 3.79
CA ASP A 327 -2.94 -21.88 4.62
C ASP A 327 -1.56 -22.50 4.37
N GLU A 328 -0.57 -21.64 4.19
CA GLU A 328 0.84 -21.97 3.87
C GLU A 328 1.01 -22.76 2.56
N SER A 329 0.13 -22.56 1.58
CA SER A 329 0.12 -23.27 0.30
C SER A 329 1.29 -22.92 -0.63
N THR A 330 1.94 -21.77 -0.43
CA THR A 330 3.11 -21.39 -1.23
C THR A 330 4.29 -22.34 -1.02
N TYR A 331 4.46 -22.88 0.19
CA TYR A 331 5.57 -23.76 0.53
C TYR A 331 5.54 -25.10 -0.21
N PRO A 332 4.47 -25.92 -0.12
CA PRO A 332 4.43 -27.19 -0.83
C PRO A 332 4.52 -27.01 -2.35
N TYR A 333 3.92 -25.95 -2.88
CA TYR A 333 4.01 -25.61 -4.30
C TYR A 333 5.45 -25.28 -4.71
N ASN A 334 6.12 -24.36 -4.01
CA ASN A 334 7.50 -23.95 -4.32
C ASN A 334 8.50 -25.09 -4.12
N TYR A 335 8.31 -25.94 -3.12
CA TYR A 335 9.19 -27.08 -2.85
C TYR A 335 8.92 -28.28 -3.76
N GLY A 336 7.87 -28.24 -4.59
CA GLY A 336 7.52 -29.35 -5.47
C GLY A 336 7.06 -30.61 -4.72
N ILE A 337 6.47 -30.43 -3.53
CA ILE A 337 5.98 -31.50 -2.66
C ILE A 337 4.46 -31.57 -2.63
N ILE A 338 3.84 -31.19 -3.74
CA ILE A 338 2.42 -31.34 -4.04
C ILE A 338 2.29 -31.48 -5.56
N ASP A 339 1.29 -32.23 -6.01
CA ASP A 339 0.96 -32.33 -7.42
C ASP A 339 0.51 -30.96 -7.96
N LYS A 340 1.43 -30.28 -8.64
CA LYS A 340 1.21 -28.93 -9.17
C LYS A 340 0.07 -28.91 -10.18
N ALA A 341 0.02 -29.89 -11.09
CA ALA A 341 -1.00 -29.91 -12.14
C ALA A 341 -2.40 -29.98 -11.54
N ARG A 342 -2.60 -30.83 -10.51
CA ARG A 342 -3.87 -30.90 -9.78
C ARG A 342 -4.17 -29.62 -9.01
N PHE A 343 -3.17 -29.05 -8.34
CA PHE A 343 -3.33 -27.81 -7.58
C PHE A 343 -3.74 -26.63 -8.47
N GLU A 344 -3.09 -26.48 -9.61
CA GLU A 344 -3.39 -25.45 -10.62
C GLU A 344 -4.76 -25.68 -11.26
N ALA A 345 -5.10 -26.93 -11.57
CA ALA A 345 -6.42 -27.30 -12.07
C ALA A 345 -7.54 -26.97 -11.07
N LEU A 346 -7.31 -27.13 -9.77
CA LEU A 346 -8.27 -26.76 -8.73
C LEU A 346 -8.53 -25.25 -8.71
N ILE A 347 -7.47 -24.44 -8.83
CA ILE A 347 -7.57 -22.97 -8.83
C ILE A 347 -8.30 -22.48 -10.09
N THR A 348 -7.91 -22.99 -11.26
CA THR A 348 -8.45 -22.55 -12.55
C THR A 348 -9.88 -23.03 -12.80
N ASN A 349 -10.23 -24.23 -12.34
CA ASN A 349 -11.55 -24.83 -12.55
C ASN A 349 -12.45 -24.77 -11.31
N LYS A 350 -12.17 -23.85 -10.38
CA LYS A 350 -13.00 -23.69 -9.17
C LYS A 350 -14.47 -23.41 -9.54
N PRO A 351 -15.46 -23.83 -8.72
CA PRO A 351 -16.84 -23.41 -8.91
C PRO A 351 -16.97 -21.88 -8.97
N VAL A 352 -17.88 -21.38 -9.81
CA VAL A 352 -18.02 -19.95 -10.12
C VAL A 352 -18.18 -19.11 -8.86
N SER A 353 -19.02 -19.56 -7.91
CA SER A 353 -19.33 -18.85 -6.66
C SER A 353 -18.38 -19.12 -5.50
N MET A 354 -17.41 -20.03 -5.65
CA MET A 354 -16.50 -20.43 -4.57
C MET A 354 -15.36 -19.43 -4.41
N GLU A 355 -15.10 -19.02 -3.17
CA GLU A 355 -13.94 -18.21 -2.80
C GLU A 355 -12.72 -19.10 -2.52
N ILE A 356 -11.52 -18.66 -2.93
CA ILE A 356 -10.25 -19.31 -2.59
C ILE A 356 -9.35 -18.32 -1.86
N VAL A 357 -8.66 -18.76 -0.81
CA VAL A 357 -7.63 -17.99 -0.12
C VAL A 357 -6.34 -18.79 -0.09
N LEU A 358 -5.26 -18.21 -0.61
CA LEU A 358 -3.91 -18.74 -0.61
C LEU A 358 -3.07 -17.94 0.38
N THR A 359 -2.29 -18.61 1.22
CA THR A 359 -1.37 -17.92 2.14
C THR A 359 0.03 -18.49 2.07
N GLY A 360 1.01 -17.68 2.45
CA GLY A 360 2.40 -18.11 2.65
C GLY A 360 3.39 -17.07 2.14
N ARG A 361 4.69 -17.28 2.39
CA ARG A 361 5.74 -16.39 1.87
C ARG A 361 6.12 -16.75 0.44
N ASN A 362 6.75 -15.83 -0.28
CA ASN A 362 7.30 -16.06 -1.62
C ASN A 362 6.26 -16.68 -2.56
N ALA A 363 5.13 -15.99 -2.75
CA ALA A 363 4.06 -16.50 -3.60
C ALA A 363 4.59 -16.72 -5.04
N PRO A 364 4.33 -17.89 -5.65
CA PRO A 364 4.74 -18.16 -7.02
C PRO A 364 3.94 -17.31 -8.01
N ASP A 365 4.51 -17.04 -9.19
CA ASP A 365 3.89 -16.23 -10.25
C ASP A 365 2.50 -16.73 -10.62
N PHE A 366 2.32 -18.05 -10.72
CA PHE A 366 1.01 -18.67 -10.94
C PHE A 366 -0.07 -18.19 -9.94
N PHE A 367 0.27 -18.04 -8.66
CA PHE A 367 -0.69 -17.57 -7.65
C PHE A 367 -1.01 -16.08 -7.83
N VAL A 368 0.00 -15.28 -8.18
CA VAL A 368 -0.13 -13.84 -8.43
C VAL A 368 -1.02 -13.59 -9.66
N GLU A 369 -0.79 -14.33 -10.74
CA GLU A 369 -1.53 -14.23 -12.00
C GLU A 369 -3.01 -14.59 -11.85
N HIS A 370 -3.34 -15.55 -10.98
CA HIS A 370 -4.70 -16.05 -10.80
C HIS A 370 -5.45 -15.40 -9.63
N ALA A 371 -4.77 -14.63 -8.76
CA ALA A 371 -5.39 -13.96 -7.64
C ALA A 371 -6.14 -12.68 -8.06
N ASN A 372 -7.32 -12.46 -7.49
CA ASN A 372 -8.08 -11.21 -7.64
C ASN A 372 -7.75 -10.21 -6.54
N TYR A 373 -7.45 -10.70 -5.33
CA TYR A 373 -6.97 -9.89 -4.21
C TYR A 373 -5.57 -10.31 -3.85
N ILE A 374 -4.65 -9.35 -3.75
CA ILE A 374 -3.29 -9.61 -3.28
C ILE A 374 -3.01 -8.67 -2.12
N THR A 375 -2.65 -9.24 -0.97
CA THR A 375 -2.20 -8.49 0.21
C THR A 375 -0.82 -8.96 0.60
N GLU A 376 0.15 -8.06 0.55
CA GLU A 376 1.50 -8.30 1.02
C GLU A 376 1.64 -7.80 2.47
N MET A 377 1.67 -8.73 3.42
CA MET A 377 1.99 -8.45 4.82
C MET A 377 3.50 -8.16 4.93
N LYS A 378 3.88 -6.89 5.13
CA LYS A 378 5.29 -6.51 5.31
C LYS A 378 5.70 -6.56 6.78
N LYS A 379 6.88 -7.12 7.06
CA LYS A 379 7.46 -7.14 8.42
C LYS A 379 8.05 -5.77 8.75
N ILE A 380 7.21 -4.81 9.18
CA ILE A 380 7.67 -3.48 9.60
C ILE A 380 8.43 -3.54 10.94
N ARG A 381 7.92 -4.33 11.89
CA ARG A 381 8.56 -4.66 13.17
C ARG A 381 8.03 -5.99 13.66
N HIS A 382 8.88 -6.84 14.21
CA HIS A 382 8.45 -8.09 14.82
C HIS A 382 9.12 -8.29 16.19
N PRO A 383 8.39 -8.69 17.25
CA PRO A 383 8.97 -8.91 18.60
C PRO A 383 10.16 -9.88 18.62
N TYR A 384 10.14 -10.87 17.72
CA TYR A 384 11.25 -11.80 17.52
C TYR A 384 12.59 -11.11 17.19
N ASP A 385 12.55 -9.97 16.49
CA ASP A 385 13.77 -9.20 16.18
C ASP A 385 14.39 -8.60 17.46
N GLY A 386 13.60 -8.47 18.54
CA GLY A 386 14.05 -8.10 19.89
C GLY A 386 14.25 -9.28 20.83
N GLY A 387 14.32 -10.52 20.32
CA GLY A 387 14.56 -11.73 21.10
C GLY A 387 13.33 -12.33 21.80
N ILE A 388 12.12 -11.82 21.53
CA ILE A 388 10.89 -12.37 22.11
C ILE A 388 10.43 -13.59 21.31
N GLU A 389 10.41 -14.75 21.96
CA GLU A 389 9.93 -16.00 21.37
C GLU A 389 8.40 -16.02 21.14
N ALA A 390 7.92 -17.03 20.42
CA ALA A 390 6.50 -17.20 20.12
C ALA A 390 5.68 -17.47 21.39
N ARG A 391 4.53 -16.82 21.51
CA ARG A 391 3.65 -16.90 22.69
C ARG A 391 2.31 -17.53 22.34
N LEU A 392 1.82 -18.36 23.26
CA LEU A 392 0.52 -19.01 23.16
C LEU A 392 -0.60 -17.97 23.06
N GLY A 393 -1.51 -18.18 22.11
CA GLY A 393 -2.65 -17.30 21.85
C GLY A 393 -2.32 -16.05 21.05
N ILE A 394 -1.04 -15.81 20.72
CA ILE A 394 -0.61 -14.64 19.93
C ILE A 394 0.09 -15.06 18.63
N GLU A 395 1.08 -15.94 18.72
CA GLU A 395 1.81 -16.48 17.57
C GLU A 395 1.37 -17.90 17.18
N TYR A 396 0.86 -18.70 18.13
CA TYR A 396 0.35 -20.06 17.90
C TYR A 396 -0.79 -20.46 18.84
#